data_AF-A0A353RD28-F1
#
_entry.id   AF-A0A353RD28-F1
#
_cell.length_a   1.000
_cell.length_b   1.000
_cell.length_c   1.000
_cell.angle_alpha   90.00
_cell.angle_beta   90.00
_cell.angle_gamma   90.00
#
_symmetry.space_group_name_H-M   'P 1'
#
loop_
_entity.id
_entity.type
_entity.pdbx_description
1 polymer ?
#
loop_
_entity_poly.entity_id
_entity_poly.type
_entity_poly.pdbx_seq_one_letter_code
_entity_poly.pdbx_strand_id
1 'polypeptide(L)' 'GAAELFAGLAEKAGLPLSPRQKEQFRIYAELLAEWNRKMNLTAIRTPEGIAEKHFLDSALILKFCSPPKGAS' A
#
# COMPACT_ATOMS: atom_id res chain seq x y z
N GLY A 1 0.46 9.52 -7.40
CA GLY A 1 0.40 8.07 -7.77
C GLY A 1 -0.15 7.25 -6.60
N ALA A 2 -0.33 5.93 -6.75
CA ALA A 2 -0.96 5.09 -5.72
C ALA A 2 -0.30 5.24 -4.33
N ALA A 3 1.02 5.30 -4.28
CA ALA A 3 1.77 5.46 -3.04
C ALA A 3 1.52 6.80 -2.34
N GLU A 4 1.36 7.90 -3.09
CA GLU A 4 1.07 9.21 -2.50
C GLU A 4 -0.36 9.29 -1.96
N LEU A 5 -1.32 8.76 -2.72
CA LEU A 5 -2.70 8.64 -2.26
C LEU A 5 -2.78 7.81 -0.97
N PHE A 6 -2.07 6.68 -0.95
CA PHE A 6 -1.98 5.85 0.24
C PHE A 6 -1.33 6.57 1.42
N ALA A 7 -0.26 7.35 1.22
CA ALA A 7 0.36 8.10 2.32
C ALA A 7 -0.64 9.05 3.02
N GLY A 8 -1.45 9.77 2.25
CA GLY A 8 -2.50 10.64 2.80
C GLY A 8 -3.64 9.87 3.47
N LEU A 9 -4.04 8.72 2.91
CA LEU A 9 -5.06 7.85 3.51
C LEU A 9 -4.58 7.22 4.82
N ALA A 10 -3.34 6.73 4.85
CA ALA A 10 -2.73 6.12 6.02
C ALA A 10 -2.59 7.13 7.16
N GLU A 11 -2.20 8.37 6.87
CA GLU A 11 -2.15 9.45 7.85
C GLU A 11 -3.52 9.74 8.47
N LYS A 12 -4.57 9.88 7.64
CA LYS A 12 -5.96 10.04 8.11
C LYS A 12 -6.45 8.83 8.93
N ALA A 13 -5.95 7.63 8.61
CA ALA A 13 -6.25 6.41 9.33
C ALA A 13 -5.42 6.24 10.63
N GLY A 14 -4.53 7.18 10.99
CA GLY A 14 -3.69 7.08 12.18
C GLY A 14 -2.52 6.09 12.03
N LEU A 15 -2.09 5.83 10.81
CA LEU A 15 -0.96 4.98 10.43
C LEU A 15 0.11 5.81 9.69
N PRO A 16 0.77 6.77 10.34
CA PRO A 16 1.75 7.63 9.68
C PRO A 16 2.92 6.80 9.15
N LEU A 17 3.29 7.06 7.90
CA LEU A 17 4.39 6.35 7.23
C LEU A 17 5.70 7.11 7.39
N SER A 18 6.76 6.39 7.76
CA SER A 18 8.13 6.91 7.69
C SER A 18 8.56 7.19 6.24
N PRO A 19 9.58 8.04 6.00
CA PRO A 19 10.10 8.29 4.65
C PRO A 19 10.50 7.00 3.91
N ARG A 20 11.12 6.06 4.63
CA ARG A 20 11.50 4.75 4.09
C ARG A 20 10.28 3.94 3.65
N GLN A 21 9.21 3.92 4.44
CA GLN A 21 7.98 3.21 4.07
C GLN A 21 7.31 3.85 2.86
N LYS A 22 7.25 5.19 2.79
CA LYS A 22 6.71 5.90 1.62
C LYS A 22 7.45 5.47 0.34
N GLU A 23 8.77 5.40 0.41
CA GLU A 23 9.60 4.95 -0.71
C GLU A 23 9.37 3.47 -1.06
N GLN A 24 9.25 2.58 -0.07
CA GLN A 24 8.91 1.17 -0.29
C GLN A 24 7.56 1.01 -0.99
N PHE A 25 6.54 1.78 -0.61
CA PHE A 25 5.23 1.77 -1.27
C PHE A 25 5.28 2.38 -2.67
N ARG A 26 6.16 3.37 -2.92
CA ARG A 26 6.41 3.90 -4.27
C ARG A 26 6.95 2.81 -5.19
N ILE A 27 8.02 2.13 -4.76
CA ILE A 27 8.63 1.02 -5.51
C ILE A 27 7.61 -0.12 -5.71
N TYR A 28 6.85 -0.46 -4.66
CA TYR A 28 5.85 -1.51 -4.77
C TYR A 28 4.73 -1.16 -5.76
N ALA A 29 4.23 0.07 -5.76
CA ALA A 29 3.24 0.53 -6.74
C ALA A 29 3.77 0.47 -8.18
N GLU A 30 5.05 0.80 -8.39
CA GLU A 30 5.70 0.72 -9.71
C GLU A 30 5.83 -0.73 -10.18
N LEU A 31 6.28 -1.64 -9.30
CA LEU A 31 6.36 -3.07 -9.59
C LEU A 31 4.99 -3.67 -9.89
N LEU A 32 3.97 -3.30 -9.11
CA LEU A 32 2.59 -3.75 -9.32
C LEU A 32 2.06 -3.29 -10.68
N ALA A 33 2.34 -2.05 -11.07
CA ALA A 33 1.97 -1.53 -12.39
C ALA A 33 2.73 -2.23 -13.52
N GLU A 34 4.03 -2.51 -13.33
CA GLU A 34 4.84 -3.24 -14.31
C GLU A 34 4.34 -4.67 -14.54
N TRP A 35 4.12 -5.41 -13.45
CA TRP A 35 3.64 -6.78 -13.55
C TRP A 35 2.22 -6.86 -14.09
N ASN A 36 1.35 -5.90 -13.76
CA ASN A 36 0.02 -5.80 -14.37
C ASN A 36 0.04 -5.59 -15.90
N ARG A 37 1.11 -5.00 -16.46
CA ARG A 37 1.28 -4.89 -17.92
C ARG A 37 1.75 -6.22 -18.53
N LYS A 38 2.56 -7.00 -17.81
CA LYS A 38 3.09 -8.29 -18.26
C LYS A 38 2.05 -9.41 -18.13
N MET A 39 1.20 -9.36 -17.11
CA MET A 39 0.15 -10.33 -16.82
C MET A 39 -0.99 -9.67 -16.04
N ASN A 40 -2.21 -10.23 -16.09
CA ASN A 40 -3.35 -9.69 -15.32
C ASN A 40 -3.22 -10.03 -13.81
N LEU A 41 -2.28 -9.38 -13.11
CA LEU A 41 -2.00 -9.66 -11.70
C LEU A 41 -3.15 -9.25 -10.78
N THR A 42 -3.80 -8.13 -11.08
CA THR A 42 -5.04 -7.69 -10.42
C THR A 42 -5.97 -6.99 -11.40
N ALA A 43 -7.28 -7.11 -11.16
CA ALA A 43 -8.30 -6.36 -11.87
C ALA A 43 -8.29 -4.86 -11.51
N ILE A 44 -7.70 -4.48 -10.36
CA ILE A 44 -7.64 -3.11 -9.86
C ILE A 44 -6.37 -2.44 -10.37
N ARG A 45 -6.52 -1.45 -11.24
CA ARG A 45 -5.39 -0.83 -11.96
C ARG A 45 -5.23 0.67 -11.74
N THR A 46 -6.26 1.33 -11.22
CA THR A 46 -6.19 2.77 -10.96
C THR A 46 -5.35 3.05 -9.72
N PRO A 47 -4.60 4.18 -9.70
CA PRO A 47 -3.86 4.60 -8.52
C PRO A 47 -4.70 4.64 -7.24
N GLU A 48 -5.93 5.12 -7.34
CA GLU A 48 -6.91 5.24 -6.26
C GLU A 48 -7.32 3.85 -5.76
N GLY A 49 -7.67 2.95 -6.69
CA GLY A 49 -8.06 1.58 -6.36
C GLY A 49 -6.93 0.81 -5.68
N ILE A 50 -5.69 0.97 -6.14
CA ILE A 50 -4.53 0.36 -5.50
C ILE A 50 -4.31 0.93 -4.09
N ALA A 51 -4.39 2.25 -3.93
CA ALA A 51 -4.21 2.89 -2.64
C ALA A 51 -5.25 2.45 -1.60
N GLU A 52 -6.53 2.39 -2.00
CA GLU A 52 -7.63 2.05 -1.09
C GLU A 52 -7.75 0.55 -0.84
N LYS A 53 -7.78 -0.26 -1.92
CA LYS A 53 -8.15 -1.68 -1.84
C LYS A 53 -6.97 -2.62 -1.66
N HIS A 54 -5.76 -2.22 -2.05
CA HIS A 54 -4.57 -3.03 -1.84
C HIS A 54 -3.78 -2.55 -0.63
N PHE A 55 -3.43 -1.26 -0.57
CA PHE A 55 -2.54 -0.76 0.47
C PHE A 55 -3.28 -0.47 1.78
N LEU A 56 -4.29 0.39 1.77
CA LEU A 56 -5.01 0.78 2.99
C LEU A 56 -5.76 -0.40 3.61
N ASP A 57 -6.53 -1.15 2.83
CA ASP A 57 -7.30 -2.30 3.33
C ASP A 57 -6.40 -3.31 4.06
N SER A 58 -5.25 -3.66 3.46
CA SER A 58 -4.26 -4.54 4.09
C SER A 58 -3.66 -3.94 5.37
N ALA A 59 -3.38 -2.62 5.39
CA ALA A 59 -2.74 -1.96 6.52
C ALA A 59 -3.69 -1.75 7.72
N LEU A 60 -5.00 -1.66 7.49
CA LEU A 60 -6.00 -1.42 8.56
C LEU A 60 -6.02 -2.53 9.61
N ILE A 61 -5.60 -3.75 9.28
CA ILE A 61 -5.51 -4.85 10.24
C ILE A 61 -4.59 -4.51 11.43
N LEU A 62 -3.57 -3.67 11.22
CA LEU A 62 -2.64 -3.22 12.25
C LEU A 62 -3.30 -2.38 13.34
N LYS A 63 -4.51 -1.87 13.10
CA LYS A 63 -5.30 -1.15 14.11
C LYS A 63 -5.99 -2.10 15.10
N PHE A 64 -6.12 -3.38 14.73
CA PHE A 64 -6.82 -4.40 15.53
C PHE A 64 -5.88 -5.45 16.10
N CYS A 65 -4.75 -5.70 15.43
CA CYS A 65 -3.73 -6.60 15.94
C CYS A 65 -2.32 -6.09 15.65
N SER A 66 -1.40 -6.35 16.60
CA SER A 66 0.02 -6.16 16.36
C SER A 66 0.60 -7.48 15.88
N PRO A 67 1.39 -7.49 14.79
CA PRO A 67 2.11 -8.69 14.41
C PRO A 67 3.06 -9.11 15.56
N PRO A 68 3.24 -10.41 15.79
CA PRO A 68 4.13 -10.90 16.84
C PRO A 68 5.54 -10.34 16.64
N LYS A 69 6.21 -10.01 17.75
CA LYS A 69 7.59 -9.50 17.70
C LYS A 69 8.48 -10.49 16.95
N GLY A 70 9.15 -10.03 15.89
CA GLY A 70 10.04 -10.84 15.06
C GLY A 70 9.43 -11.39 13.77
N ALA A 71 8.18 -11.07 13.45
CA ALA A 71 7.63 -11.34 12.12
C ALA A 71 8.34 -10.46 11.07
N SER A 72 8.90 -11.10 10.04
CA SER A 72 9.44 -10.45 8.83
C SER A 72 8.42 -10.42 7.72
#